data_AF-A0AB34H9A6-F1
#
_entry.id   AF-A0AB34H9A6-F1
#
_cell.length_a   1.000
_cell.length_b   1.000
_cell.length_c   1.000
_cell.angle_alpha   90.00
_cell.angle_beta   90.00
_cell.angle_gamma   90.00
#
_symmetry.space_group_name_H-M   'P 1'
#
loop_
_entity.id
_entity.type
_entity.pdbx_description
1 polymer ?
#
loop_
_entity_poly.entity_id
_entity_poly.type
_entity_poly.pdbx_seq_one_letter_code
_entity_poly.pdbx_strand_id
1 'polypeptide(L)'
;MFLENHMYLFEGKDYSKEPSKEDRKSFEQLVNLEKTLLEKTSQEGRLLRNKGSVLIPGLVEGSTKRKRILSPEELEDRRKKRQAAAAKRKKLLEEKKRKKEEAEHKKKMAWWESNDYQSFCLPSEESEPEDLEDWEDERSAQLDYEDPDSTSIKYVSGDVTHPQAGAEDAVIVHCVDDSGRWGRGGLFTALEKRSAEPRKIYELAGKMKDLSLGGVLLFPIDDKESRNKGQDLLALIVAQHRDRANVLSGVKMAALDEGLKKIFLAAKKKKASVHLPRIGHATKGFNWYGTERLIRKHLASRGIPTYIYYFPRSKAAILHPQASSSSLGQLVP
;
A
#
# COMPACT_ATOMS: atom_id res chain seq x y z
N MET A 1 -1.09 36.92 71.00
CA MET A 1 -2.40 36.23 70.99
C MET A 1 -2.50 35.52 69.67
N PHE A 2 -2.52 34.18 69.68
CA PHE A 2 -2.53 33.35 68.48
C PHE A 2 -3.90 33.49 67.79
N LEU A 3 -3.92 34.03 66.57
CA LEU A 3 -5.08 33.94 65.69
C LEU A 3 -5.12 32.50 65.17
N GLU A 4 -6.03 31.69 65.72
CA GLU A 4 -6.36 30.38 65.17
C GLU A 4 -6.93 30.57 63.77
N ASN A 5 -6.13 30.23 62.75
CA ASN A 5 -6.62 30.08 61.38
C ASN A 5 -7.52 28.84 61.34
N HIS A 6 -8.81 28.98 61.65
CA HIS A 6 -9.79 27.92 61.45
C HIS A 6 -10.33 27.94 60.02
N MET A 7 -10.79 26.78 59.55
CA MET A 7 -11.17 26.53 58.16
C MET A 7 -12.23 27.50 57.59
N TYR A 8 -12.98 28.18 58.46
CA TYR A 8 -14.08 29.08 58.10
C TYR A 8 -13.68 30.56 58.16
N LEU A 9 -12.39 30.89 58.35
CA LEU A 9 -11.87 32.25 58.28
C LEU A 9 -11.37 32.55 56.85
N PHE A 10 -12.01 33.48 56.15
CA PHE A 10 -11.65 33.86 54.79
C PHE A 10 -11.58 35.39 54.69
N GLU A 11 -10.46 35.93 54.21
CA GLU A 11 -10.19 37.39 54.15
C GLU A 11 -10.46 38.15 55.46
N GLY A 12 -10.11 37.55 56.60
CA GLY A 12 -10.29 38.15 57.92
C GLY A 12 -11.74 38.17 58.43
N LYS A 13 -12.69 37.59 57.68
CA LYS A 13 -14.07 37.36 58.12
C LYS A 13 -14.25 35.91 58.54
N ASP A 14 -14.88 35.72 59.70
CA ASP A 14 -15.21 34.42 60.26
C ASP A 14 -16.62 34.00 59.81
N TYR A 15 -16.68 33.03 58.90
CA TYR A 15 -17.90 32.46 58.33
C TYR A 15 -18.40 31.22 59.10
N SER A 16 -17.84 30.92 60.28
CA SER A 16 -18.38 29.86 61.15
C SER A 16 -19.71 30.25 61.82
N LYS A 17 -20.06 31.53 61.80
CA LYS A 17 -21.28 32.10 62.39
C LYS A 17 -22.40 32.22 61.37
N GLU A 18 -23.63 32.34 61.85
CA GLU A 18 -24.80 32.49 60.98
C GLU A 18 -24.65 33.69 60.02
N PRO A 19 -25.07 33.56 58.74
CA PRO A 19 -24.88 34.60 57.74
C PRO A 19 -25.51 35.92 58.16
N SER A 20 -24.73 37.00 58.04
CA SER A 20 -25.19 38.37 58.33
C SER A 20 -26.36 38.75 57.41
N LYS A 21 -27.15 39.75 57.81
CA LYS A 21 -28.21 40.31 56.97
C LYS A 21 -27.66 40.84 55.63
N GLU A 22 -26.42 41.29 55.62
CA GLU A 22 -25.72 41.73 54.41
C GLU A 22 -25.37 40.56 53.49
N ASP A 23 -24.93 39.42 54.05
CA ASP A 23 -24.60 38.20 53.29
C ASP A 23 -25.86 37.58 52.66
N ARG A 24 -27.00 37.65 53.35
CA ARG A 24 -28.29 37.20 52.79
C ARG A 24 -28.74 38.10 51.63
N LYS A 25 -28.55 39.41 51.74
CA LYS A 25 -28.87 40.37 50.67
C LYS A 25 -27.98 40.20 49.45
N SER A 26 -26.67 40.00 49.65
CA SER A 26 -25.74 39.76 48.54
C SER A 26 -26.05 38.43 47.84
N PHE A 27 -26.43 37.40 48.59
CA PHE A 27 -26.91 36.13 48.03
C PHE A 27 -28.19 36.32 47.19
N GLU A 28 -29.20 37.01 47.70
CA GLU A 28 -30.43 37.30 46.95
C GLU A 28 -30.16 38.10 45.66
N GLN A 29 -29.22 39.05 45.70
CA GLN A 29 -28.80 39.80 44.52
C GLN A 29 -28.13 38.90 43.46
N LEU A 30 -27.27 37.96 43.88
CA LEU A 30 -26.64 36.99 42.99
C LEU A 30 -27.67 36.04 42.35
N VAL A 31 -28.62 35.53 43.14
CA VAL A 31 -29.71 34.67 42.67
C VAL A 31 -30.56 35.39 41.63
N ASN A 32 -30.88 36.67 41.86
CA ASN A 32 -31.67 37.47 40.92
C ASN A 32 -30.89 37.76 39.63
N LEU A 33 -29.60 38.05 39.72
CA LEU A 33 -28.73 38.20 38.55
C LEU A 33 -28.73 36.92 37.70
N GLU A 34 -28.60 35.75 38.32
CA GLU A 34 -28.62 34.48 37.59
C GLU A 34 -29.97 34.22 36.91
N LYS A 35 -31.10 34.47 37.59
CA LYS A 35 -32.43 34.37 36.97
C LYS A 35 -32.56 35.26 35.74
N THR A 36 -32.09 36.50 35.81
CA THR A 36 -32.15 37.42 34.67
C THR A 36 -31.25 36.97 33.51
N LEU A 37 -30.09 36.37 33.79
CA LEU A 37 -29.22 35.80 32.76
C LEU A 37 -29.87 34.58 32.09
N LEU A 38 -30.49 33.70 32.89
CA LEU A 38 -31.16 32.51 32.38
C LEU A 38 -32.37 32.88 31.50
N GLU A 39 -33.18 33.85 31.92
CA GLU A 39 -34.30 34.37 31.13
C GLU A 39 -33.84 34.97 29.80
N LYS A 40 -32.76 35.77 29.81
CA LYS A 40 -32.15 36.31 28.58
C LYS A 40 -31.67 35.19 27.64
N THR A 41 -31.00 34.16 28.16
CA THR A 41 -30.57 33.02 27.33
C THR A 41 -31.73 32.21 26.77
N SER A 42 -32.87 32.17 27.47
CA SER A 42 -34.08 31.48 27.01
C SER A 42 -34.80 32.24 25.90
N GLN A 43 -34.75 33.58 25.91
CA GLN A 43 -35.31 34.46 24.89
C GLN A 43 -34.46 34.49 23.61
N GLU A 44 -33.14 34.27 23.71
CA GLU A 44 -32.20 34.31 22.57
C GLU A 44 -32.13 33.03 21.70
N GLY A 45 -33.09 32.11 21.82
CA GLY A 45 -33.38 31.05 20.84
C GLY A 45 -32.23 30.45 20.02
N ARG A 46 -31.82 29.21 20.35
CA ARG A 46 -31.14 28.22 19.46
C ARG A 46 -29.82 28.61 18.76
N LEU A 47 -29.24 29.80 18.95
CA LEU A 47 -28.05 30.21 18.18
C LEU A 47 -26.68 30.03 18.86
N LEU A 48 -26.61 29.63 20.13
CA LEU A 48 -25.32 29.47 20.83
C LEU A 48 -25.23 28.14 21.58
N ARG A 49 -25.03 27.04 20.85
CA ARG A 49 -24.70 25.74 21.47
C ARG A 49 -23.23 25.60 21.86
N ASN A 50 -22.37 26.60 21.56
CA ASN A 50 -20.91 26.46 21.65
C ASN A 50 -20.18 27.56 22.45
N LYS A 51 -20.87 28.37 23.26
CA LYS A 51 -20.19 29.16 24.29
C LYS A 51 -20.54 28.58 25.64
N GLY A 52 -19.53 28.05 26.31
CA GLY A 52 -19.66 27.33 27.57
C GLY A 52 -20.49 28.14 28.56
N SER A 53 -21.59 27.55 29.03
CA SER A 53 -22.25 28.03 30.22
C SER A 53 -21.23 27.91 31.35
N VAL A 54 -20.76 29.05 31.87
CA VAL A 54 -20.08 29.08 33.15
C VAL A 54 -21.17 28.78 34.19
N LEU A 55 -21.38 27.48 34.44
CA LEU A 55 -22.18 27.05 35.57
C LEU A 55 -21.36 27.35 36.82
N ILE A 56 -21.83 28.29 37.63
CA ILE A 56 -21.27 28.54 38.96
C ILE A 56 -21.51 27.27 39.79
N PRO A 57 -20.46 26.57 40.26
CA PRO A 57 -20.65 25.38 41.08
C PRO A 57 -21.25 25.79 42.42
N GLY A 58 -22.51 25.45 42.67
CA GLY A 58 -23.15 25.62 43.98
C GLY A 58 -24.60 26.10 43.96
N LEU A 59 -25.08 26.73 42.88
CA LEU A 59 -26.46 27.25 42.76
C LEU A 59 -27.33 26.48 41.77
N VAL A 60 -27.04 25.20 41.57
CA VAL A 60 -28.08 24.29 41.11
C VAL A 60 -28.59 23.67 42.40
N GLU A 61 -29.83 23.96 42.78
CA GLU A 61 -30.64 23.03 43.55
C GLU A 61 -30.65 21.76 42.72
N GLY A 62 -29.61 20.96 42.91
CA GLY A 62 -29.39 19.75 42.18
C GLY A 62 -30.57 18.90 42.57
N SER A 63 -31.58 18.82 41.69
CA SER A 63 -32.42 17.66 41.66
C SER A 63 -31.39 16.53 41.62
N THR A 64 -31.20 15.87 42.75
CA THR A 64 -30.47 14.63 42.84
C THR A 64 -31.37 13.67 42.09
N LYS A 65 -31.37 13.80 40.75
CA LYS A 65 -31.83 12.74 39.86
C LYS A 65 -30.90 11.61 40.23
N ARG A 66 -31.35 10.82 41.21
CA ARG A 66 -30.76 9.54 41.58
C ARG A 66 -30.40 8.93 40.25
N LYS A 67 -29.10 8.71 39.99
CA LYS A 67 -28.67 8.05 38.76
C LYS A 67 -29.50 6.78 38.73
N ARG A 68 -30.50 6.72 37.83
CA ARG A 68 -31.40 5.58 37.75
C ARG A 68 -30.50 4.38 37.53
N ILE A 69 -30.40 3.52 38.55
CA ILE A 69 -29.61 2.30 38.48
C ILE A 69 -30.36 1.46 37.47
N LEU A 70 -29.84 1.43 36.24
CA LEU A 70 -30.45 0.70 35.13
C LEU A 70 -30.44 -0.78 35.47
N SER A 71 -31.54 -1.48 35.19
CA SER A 71 -31.58 -2.93 35.36
C SER A 71 -30.51 -3.59 34.46
N PRO A 72 -30.00 -4.78 34.81
CA PRO A 72 -29.06 -5.50 33.96
C PRO A 72 -29.58 -5.70 32.53
N GLU A 73 -30.89 -5.93 32.36
CA GLU A 73 -31.55 -6.04 31.05
C GLU A 73 -31.55 -4.71 30.28
N GLU A 74 -31.87 -3.58 30.95
CA GLU A 74 -31.83 -2.25 30.32
C GLU A 74 -30.41 -1.85 29.87
N LEU A 75 -29.37 -2.32 30.57
CA LEU A 75 -27.97 -2.11 30.20
C LEU A 75 -27.57 -2.95 28.97
N GLU A 76 -28.04 -4.19 28.88
CA GLU A 76 -27.81 -5.05 27.72
C GLU A 76 -28.48 -4.53 26.46
N ASP A 77 -29.74 -4.08 26.55
CA ASP A 77 -30.43 -3.48 25.41
C ASP A 77 -29.75 -2.20 24.92
N ARG A 78 -29.26 -1.38 25.87
CA ARG A 78 -28.46 -0.20 25.54
C ARG A 78 -27.13 -0.57 24.90
N ARG A 79 -26.48 -1.67 25.28
CA ARG A 79 -25.26 -2.19 24.64
C ARG A 79 -25.58 -2.70 23.22
N LYS A 80 -26.62 -3.52 23.04
CA LYS A 80 -27.10 -4.00 21.74
C LYS A 80 -27.44 -2.84 20.80
N LYS A 81 -28.16 -1.82 21.28
CA LYS A 81 -28.50 -0.61 20.51
C LYS A 81 -27.26 0.20 20.10
N ARG A 82 -26.25 0.31 20.98
CA ARG A 82 -24.96 0.95 20.67
C ARG A 82 -24.17 0.17 19.64
N GLN A 83 -24.11 -1.16 19.77
CA GLN A 83 -23.45 -2.04 18.81
C GLN A 83 -24.13 -1.99 17.44
N ALA A 84 -25.47 -2.06 17.39
CA ALA A 84 -26.23 -1.92 16.15
C ALA A 84 -26.01 -0.55 15.48
N ALA A 85 -26.00 0.54 16.26
CA ALA A 85 -25.70 1.87 15.74
C ALA A 85 -24.25 1.99 15.23
N ALA A 86 -23.27 1.39 15.92
CA ALA A 86 -21.88 1.34 15.48
C ALA A 86 -21.73 0.54 14.18
N ALA A 87 -22.37 -0.62 14.08
CA ALA A 87 -22.40 -1.44 12.88
C ALA A 87 -23.03 -0.70 11.69
N LYS A 88 -24.16 -0.01 11.90
CA LYS A 88 -24.80 0.82 10.86
C LYS A 88 -23.90 1.96 10.39
N ARG A 89 -23.19 2.63 11.31
CA ARG A 89 -22.22 3.69 10.96
C ARG A 89 -21.03 3.12 10.19
N LYS A 90 -20.52 1.94 10.58
CA LYS A 90 -19.43 1.25 9.87
C LYS A 90 -19.84 0.93 8.43
N LYS A 91 -21.02 0.32 8.23
CA LYS A 91 -21.56 0.03 6.89
C LYS A 91 -21.74 1.27 6.03
N LEU A 92 -22.28 2.36 6.59
CA LEU A 92 -22.45 3.62 5.85
C LEU A 92 -21.10 4.23 5.45
N LEU A 93 -20.10 4.21 6.34
CA LEU A 93 -18.76 4.70 6.04
C LEU A 93 -18.09 3.88 4.92
N GLU A 94 -18.22 2.56 4.97
CA GLU A 94 -17.72 1.63 3.96
C GLU A 94 -18.40 1.85 2.60
N GLU A 95 -19.73 1.97 2.57
CA GLU A 95 -20.48 2.29 1.35
C GLU A 95 -20.08 3.66 0.77
N LYS A 96 -19.91 4.68 1.63
CA LYS A 96 -19.43 6.00 1.21
C LYS A 96 -18.02 5.94 0.65
N LYS A 97 -17.15 5.11 1.24
CA LYS A 97 -15.78 4.88 0.74
C LYS A 97 -15.82 4.20 -0.63
N ARG A 98 -16.62 3.14 -0.79
CA ARG A 98 -16.81 2.43 -2.06
C ARG A 98 -17.35 3.35 -3.15
N LYS A 99 -18.40 4.14 -2.88
CA LYS A 99 -18.93 5.15 -3.82
C LYS A 99 -17.88 6.18 -4.22
N LYS A 100 -17.01 6.59 -3.30
CA LYS A 100 -15.92 7.51 -3.59
C LYS A 100 -14.87 6.86 -4.49
N GLU A 101 -14.46 5.64 -4.20
CA GLU A 101 -13.52 4.85 -5.01
C GLU A 101 -14.08 4.59 -6.42
N GLU A 102 -15.36 4.19 -6.54
CA GLU A 102 -16.08 4.05 -7.82
C GLU A 102 -16.12 5.35 -8.62
N ALA A 103 -16.39 6.49 -7.97
CA ALA A 103 -16.41 7.79 -8.62
C ALA A 103 -15.01 8.25 -9.07
N GLU A 104 -13.97 7.97 -8.28
CA GLU A 104 -12.57 8.22 -8.64
C GLU A 104 -12.14 7.32 -9.81
N HIS A 105 -12.52 6.05 -9.79
CA HIS A 105 -12.30 5.11 -10.88
C HIS A 105 -12.99 5.57 -12.17
N LYS A 106 -14.28 5.96 -12.10
CA LYS A 106 -15.01 6.48 -13.25
C LYS A 106 -14.38 7.74 -13.85
N LYS A 107 -13.90 8.65 -12.99
CA LYS A 107 -13.14 9.83 -13.43
C LYS A 107 -11.83 9.44 -14.12
N LYS A 108 -11.12 8.43 -13.59
CA LYS A 108 -9.89 7.91 -14.19
C LYS A 108 -10.17 7.31 -15.58
N MET A 109 -11.21 6.49 -15.71
CA MET A 109 -11.60 5.88 -16.99
C MET A 109 -11.99 6.94 -18.03
N ALA A 110 -12.83 7.92 -17.66
CA ALA A 110 -13.18 9.02 -18.57
C ALA A 110 -11.96 9.86 -18.98
N TRP A 111 -11.00 10.04 -18.07
CA TRP A 111 -9.73 10.69 -18.40
C TRP A 111 -8.89 9.86 -19.36
N TRP A 112 -8.83 8.53 -19.20
CA TRP A 112 -8.14 7.64 -20.14
C TRP A 112 -8.79 7.66 -21.53
N GLU A 113 -10.13 7.58 -21.61
CA GLU A 113 -10.88 7.70 -22.86
C GLU A 113 -10.59 9.03 -23.58
N SER A 114 -10.50 10.13 -22.83
CA SER A 114 -10.18 11.45 -23.40
C SER A 114 -8.74 11.58 -23.93
N ASN A 115 -7.85 10.65 -23.56
CA ASN A 115 -6.45 10.62 -24.01
C ASN A 115 -6.20 9.46 -24.99
N ASP A 116 -7.24 8.78 -25.46
CA ASP A 116 -7.17 7.57 -26.29
C ASP A 116 -6.21 6.51 -25.70
N TYR A 117 -6.19 6.41 -24.37
CA TYR A 117 -5.28 5.52 -23.65
C TYR A 117 -5.93 4.16 -23.39
N GLN A 118 -5.28 3.09 -23.84
CA GLN A 118 -5.60 1.72 -23.46
C GLN A 118 -4.56 1.20 -22.48
N SER A 119 -5.03 0.70 -21.33
CA SER A 119 -4.15 0.10 -20.33
C SER A 119 -3.63 -1.27 -20.79
N PHE A 120 -2.33 -1.49 -20.60
CA PHE A 120 -1.69 -2.81 -20.77
C PHE A 120 -1.57 -3.58 -19.44
N CYS A 121 -2.13 -3.04 -18.35
CA CYS A 121 -2.08 -3.68 -17.05
C CYS A 121 -2.97 -4.92 -17.01
N LEU A 122 -2.41 -6.05 -16.56
CA LEU A 122 -3.18 -7.25 -16.33
C LEU A 122 -4.20 -7.03 -15.20
N PRO A 123 -5.45 -7.52 -15.36
CA PRO A 123 -6.47 -7.42 -14.33
C PRO A 123 -6.05 -8.14 -13.04
N SER A 124 -6.56 -7.69 -11.90
CA SER A 124 -6.37 -8.37 -10.62
C SER A 124 -7.34 -9.53 -10.48
N GLU A 125 -6.93 -10.60 -9.82
CA GLU A 125 -7.72 -11.83 -9.59
C GLU A 125 -9.08 -11.56 -8.90
N GLU A 126 -9.26 -10.43 -8.20
CA GLU A 126 -10.53 -10.07 -7.55
C GLU A 126 -11.68 -9.70 -8.50
N SER A 127 -11.41 -9.51 -9.81
CA SER A 127 -12.45 -9.15 -10.79
C SER A 127 -13.02 -10.33 -11.58
N GLU A 128 -12.48 -11.54 -11.43
CA GLU A 128 -12.99 -12.76 -12.06
C GLU A 128 -13.51 -13.70 -10.95
N PRO A 129 -14.82 -13.96 -10.87
CA PRO A 129 -15.35 -14.94 -9.94
C PRO A 129 -15.02 -16.35 -10.43
N GLU A 130 -14.69 -17.24 -9.48
CA GLU A 130 -14.97 -18.68 -9.57
C GLU A 130 -14.24 -19.45 -10.68
N ASP A 131 -12.91 -19.56 -10.60
CA ASP A 131 -12.16 -20.58 -11.37
C ASP A 131 -10.82 -20.94 -10.69
N LEU A 132 -10.64 -20.66 -9.40
CA LEU A 132 -9.40 -21.01 -8.67
C LEU A 132 -9.61 -22.09 -7.61
N GLU A 133 -10.84 -22.35 -7.18
CA GLU A 133 -11.14 -23.37 -6.19
C GLU A 133 -11.23 -24.79 -6.80
N ASP A 134 -11.63 -24.92 -8.07
CA ASP A 134 -11.72 -26.23 -8.76
C ASP A 134 -10.37 -26.81 -9.21
N TRP A 135 -9.27 -26.04 -9.13
CA TRP A 135 -7.99 -26.41 -9.81
C TRP A 135 -6.88 -26.87 -8.86
N GLU A 136 -7.08 -26.77 -7.55
CA GLU A 136 -6.19 -27.44 -6.59
C GLU A 136 -6.51 -28.94 -6.47
N ASP A 137 -7.75 -29.36 -6.76
CA ASP A 137 -8.22 -30.74 -6.59
C ASP A 137 -7.84 -31.70 -7.74
N GLU A 138 -7.77 -31.23 -9.00
CA GLU A 138 -7.45 -32.11 -10.14
C GLU A 138 -6.02 -32.69 -10.09
N ARG A 139 -5.10 -32.02 -9.39
CA ARG A 139 -3.69 -32.46 -9.32
C ARG A 139 -3.40 -33.44 -8.18
N SER A 140 -4.37 -33.66 -7.29
CA SER A 140 -4.32 -34.73 -6.28
C SER A 140 -4.53 -36.11 -6.90
N ALA A 141 -5.20 -36.18 -8.07
CA ALA A 141 -5.69 -37.42 -8.67
C ALA A 141 -4.83 -37.93 -9.85
N GLN A 142 -3.88 -37.14 -10.33
CA GLN A 142 -3.14 -37.43 -11.56
C GLN A 142 -1.64 -37.57 -11.27
N LEU A 143 -1.29 -38.74 -10.68
CA LEU A 143 0.08 -39.24 -10.52
C LEU A 143 0.57 -39.81 -11.86
N ASP A 144 0.76 -38.93 -12.82
CA ASP A 144 1.41 -39.25 -14.08
C ASP A 144 2.88 -38.89 -13.89
N TYR A 145 3.79 -39.75 -14.37
CA TYR A 145 5.24 -39.56 -14.33
C TYR A 145 5.67 -38.31 -15.14
N GLU A 146 5.40 -37.12 -14.63
CA GLU A 146 5.97 -35.86 -15.11
C GLU A 146 7.44 -35.82 -14.68
N ASP A 147 8.32 -35.62 -15.67
CA ASP A 147 9.75 -35.46 -15.51
C ASP A 147 10.04 -34.46 -14.37
N PRO A 148 10.79 -34.83 -13.30
CA PRO A 148 11.10 -33.92 -12.21
C PRO A 148 11.79 -32.62 -12.67
N ASP A 149 12.39 -32.63 -13.87
CA ASP A 149 12.98 -31.45 -14.48
C ASP A 149 11.94 -30.45 -15.04
N SER A 150 10.70 -30.86 -15.30
CA SER A 150 9.63 -30.01 -15.85
C SER A 150 9.10 -28.97 -14.85
N THR A 151 9.15 -29.31 -13.56
CA THR A 151 8.69 -28.45 -12.44
C THR A 151 9.81 -27.61 -11.81
N SER A 152 11.04 -27.77 -12.31
CA SER A 152 12.23 -27.10 -11.80
C SER A 152 12.51 -25.80 -12.55
N ILE A 153 13.18 -24.85 -11.89
CA ILE A 153 13.66 -23.62 -12.54
C ILE A 153 14.93 -23.95 -13.31
N LYS A 154 14.97 -23.63 -14.61
CA LYS A 154 16.12 -23.86 -15.47
C LYS A 154 17.03 -22.63 -15.47
N TYR A 155 18.31 -22.83 -15.19
CA TYR A 155 19.30 -21.76 -15.18
C TYR A 155 20.09 -21.75 -16.49
N VAL A 156 20.09 -20.61 -17.18
CA VAL A 156 20.68 -20.46 -18.52
C VAL A 156 21.69 -19.31 -18.51
N SER A 157 22.79 -19.44 -19.26
CA SER A 157 23.73 -18.35 -19.49
C SER A 157 23.42 -17.70 -20.83
N GLY A 158 23.08 -16.41 -20.84
CA GLY A 158 22.70 -15.71 -22.07
C GLY A 158 22.01 -14.37 -21.83
N ASP A 159 21.56 -13.76 -22.92
CA ASP A 159 20.75 -12.54 -22.89
C ASP A 159 19.27 -12.89 -22.74
N VAL A 160 18.64 -12.42 -21.65
CA VAL A 160 17.21 -12.63 -21.41
C VAL A 160 16.33 -11.91 -22.44
N THR A 161 16.86 -10.87 -23.10
CA THR A 161 16.13 -10.17 -24.15
C THR A 161 16.03 -10.98 -25.43
N HIS A 162 16.68 -12.13 -25.56
CA HIS A 162 16.54 -13.02 -26.72
C HIS A 162 16.33 -14.44 -26.20
N PRO A 163 15.11 -14.78 -25.72
CA PRO A 163 14.85 -16.05 -25.09
C PRO A 163 15.06 -17.20 -26.08
N GLN A 164 15.71 -18.27 -25.63
CA GLN A 164 15.92 -19.49 -26.42
C GLN A 164 14.65 -20.38 -26.42
N ALA A 165 13.49 -19.76 -26.58
CA ALA A 165 12.23 -20.48 -26.69
C ALA A 165 12.08 -21.04 -28.12
N GLY A 166 11.49 -22.23 -28.22
CA GLY A 166 11.24 -22.92 -29.48
C GLY A 166 10.01 -22.34 -30.20
N ALA A 167 8.99 -23.19 -30.43
CA ALA A 167 7.74 -22.76 -31.06
C ALA A 167 6.76 -22.07 -30.10
N GLU A 168 7.03 -22.11 -28.80
CA GLU A 168 6.18 -21.51 -27.77
C GLU A 168 6.39 -20.00 -27.65
N ASP A 169 5.34 -19.33 -27.17
CA ASP A 169 5.42 -17.93 -26.77
C ASP A 169 6.36 -17.78 -25.57
N ALA A 170 7.07 -16.65 -25.50
CA ALA A 170 8.02 -16.37 -24.43
C ALA A 170 7.66 -15.06 -23.73
N VAL A 171 7.40 -15.13 -22.42
CA VAL A 171 7.16 -13.97 -21.57
C VAL A 171 8.45 -13.59 -20.85
N ILE A 172 9.04 -12.47 -21.27
CA ILE A 172 10.21 -11.87 -20.65
C ILE A 172 9.75 -11.00 -19.49
N VAL A 173 10.24 -11.29 -18.28
CA VAL A 173 9.82 -10.58 -17.07
C VAL A 173 10.89 -9.60 -16.63
N HIS A 174 10.48 -8.36 -16.35
CA HIS A 174 11.35 -7.35 -15.77
C HIS A 174 10.66 -6.59 -14.63
N CYS A 175 11.38 -6.36 -13.53
CA CYS A 175 10.90 -5.52 -12.44
C CYS A 175 11.25 -4.04 -12.69
N VAL A 176 10.24 -3.18 -12.63
CA VAL A 176 10.32 -1.73 -12.83
C VAL A 176 9.80 -0.97 -11.60
N ASP A 177 10.01 0.35 -11.61
CA ASP A 177 9.47 1.26 -10.61
C ASP A 177 8.09 1.80 -11.00
N ASP A 178 7.51 2.64 -10.15
CA ASP A 178 6.20 3.28 -10.35
C ASP A 178 6.33 4.72 -10.88
N SER A 179 7.53 5.13 -11.29
CA SER A 179 7.82 6.53 -11.65
C SER A 179 7.47 6.91 -13.09
N GLY A 180 7.34 5.93 -13.98
CA GLY A 180 7.16 6.16 -15.41
C GLY A 180 8.38 6.71 -16.12
N ARG A 181 9.58 6.65 -15.50
CA ARG A 181 10.84 7.05 -16.12
C ARG A 181 11.63 5.83 -16.53
N TRP A 182 11.91 5.67 -17.82
CA TRP A 182 12.70 4.54 -18.30
C TRP A 182 14.12 4.57 -17.70
N GLY A 183 14.57 3.41 -17.22
CA GLY A 183 15.88 3.26 -16.62
C GLY A 183 17.03 3.43 -17.63
N ARG A 184 18.25 3.62 -17.12
CA ARG A 184 19.48 3.65 -17.93
C ARG A 184 20.36 2.45 -17.59
N GLY A 185 20.85 1.77 -18.63
CA GLY A 185 21.75 0.63 -18.51
C GLY A 185 21.04 -0.70 -18.24
N GLY A 186 21.84 -1.77 -18.13
CA GLY A 186 21.35 -3.12 -17.86
C GLY A 186 20.27 -3.57 -18.84
N LEU A 187 19.22 -4.18 -18.30
CA LEU A 187 18.12 -4.72 -19.09
C LEU A 187 17.30 -3.64 -19.80
N PHE A 188 17.16 -2.43 -19.21
CA PHE A 188 16.45 -1.31 -19.84
C PHE A 188 17.07 -0.91 -21.18
N THR A 189 18.41 -0.83 -21.24
CA THR A 189 19.12 -0.49 -22.48
C THR A 189 19.13 -1.65 -23.48
N ALA A 190 19.18 -2.91 -23.00
CA ALA A 190 19.08 -4.07 -23.89
C ALA A 190 17.70 -4.13 -24.57
N LEU A 191 16.62 -3.91 -23.82
CA LEU A 191 15.26 -3.85 -24.35
C LEU A 191 15.07 -2.67 -25.30
N GLU A 192 15.62 -1.49 -24.99
CA GLU A 192 15.53 -0.30 -25.86
C GLU A 192 16.26 -0.49 -27.20
N LYS A 193 17.36 -1.26 -27.23
CA LYS A 193 18.05 -1.63 -28.48
C LYS A 193 17.17 -2.53 -29.35
N ARG A 194 16.52 -3.51 -28.71
CA ARG A 194 15.61 -4.49 -29.35
C ARG A 194 14.37 -3.80 -29.91
N SER A 195 13.65 -3.04 -29.09
CA SER A 195 12.41 -2.35 -29.47
C SER A 195 12.26 -0.99 -28.77
N ALA A 196 11.70 -0.01 -29.49
CA ALA A 196 11.42 1.32 -28.94
C ALA A 196 10.06 1.39 -28.22
N GLU A 197 9.18 0.41 -28.40
CA GLU A 197 7.83 0.41 -27.83
C GLU A 197 7.78 0.27 -26.31
N PRO A 198 8.56 -0.64 -25.66
CA PRO A 198 8.51 -0.80 -24.20
C PRO A 198 8.67 0.50 -23.43
N ARG A 199 9.60 1.35 -23.91
CA ARG A 199 9.86 2.65 -23.33
C ARG A 199 8.67 3.58 -23.46
N LYS A 200 8.06 3.66 -24.66
CA LYS A 200 6.89 4.53 -24.92
C LYS A 200 5.69 4.10 -24.07
N ILE A 201 5.41 2.78 -24.02
CA ILE A 201 4.29 2.22 -23.25
C ILE A 201 4.47 2.51 -21.76
N TYR A 202 5.66 2.26 -21.21
CA TYR A 202 5.94 2.51 -19.80
C TYR A 202 5.87 4.00 -19.43
N GLU A 203 6.45 4.89 -20.25
CA GLU A 203 6.37 6.34 -20.02
C GLU A 203 4.93 6.86 -20.13
N LEU A 204 4.14 6.34 -21.08
CA LEU A 204 2.72 6.69 -21.23
C LEU A 204 1.90 6.21 -20.02
N ALA A 205 2.09 4.96 -19.59
CA ALA A 205 1.44 4.42 -18.40
C ALA A 205 1.76 5.25 -17.14
N GLY A 206 3.00 5.75 -17.03
CA GLY A 206 3.39 6.69 -15.99
C GLY A 206 2.63 8.02 -16.05
N LYS A 207 2.52 8.62 -17.25
CA LYS A 207 1.73 9.84 -17.46
C LYS A 207 0.26 9.63 -17.11
N MET A 208 -0.28 8.47 -17.45
CA MET A 208 -1.68 8.09 -17.21
C MET A 208 -1.95 7.52 -15.81
N LYS A 209 -0.96 7.59 -14.89
CA LYS A 209 -1.04 7.08 -13.51
C LYS A 209 -1.60 5.65 -13.44
N ASP A 210 -1.15 4.82 -14.37
CA ASP A 210 -1.53 3.42 -14.49
C ASP A 210 -0.53 2.48 -13.80
N LEU A 211 0.61 3.02 -13.38
CA LEU A 211 1.63 2.29 -12.63
C LEU A 211 1.23 2.22 -11.16
N SER A 212 0.85 1.02 -10.71
CA SER A 212 0.59 0.70 -9.31
C SER A 212 1.44 -0.47 -8.87
N LEU A 213 1.89 -0.47 -7.61
CA LEU A 213 2.69 -1.58 -7.06
C LEU A 213 1.91 -2.89 -7.17
N GLY A 214 2.54 -3.94 -7.70
CA GLY A 214 1.89 -5.23 -8.00
C GLY A 214 1.14 -5.26 -9.34
N GLY A 215 1.09 -4.13 -10.06
CA GLY A 215 0.66 -4.07 -11.44
C GLY A 215 1.67 -4.74 -12.37
N VAL A 216 1.16 -5.36 -13.44
CA VAL A 216 1.98 -5.97 -14.49
C VAL A 216 1.51 -5.44 -15.83
N LEU A 217 2.38 -4.76 -16.57
CA LEU A 217 2.10 -4.40 -17.95
C LEU A 217 2.55 -5.55 -18.84
N LEU A 218 1.64 -6.10 -19.64
CA LEU A 218 1.94 -7.16 -20.59
C LEU A 218 1.63 -6.70 -22.02
N PHE A 219 2.62 -6.74 -22.89
CA PHE A 219 2.47 -6.38 -24.29
C PHE A 219 3.43 -7.18 -25.17
N PRO A 220 3.08 -7.44 -26.44
CA PRO A 220 4.01 -8.05 -27.40
C PRO A 220 5.17 -7.10 -27.68
N ILE A 221 6.37 -7.65 -27.89
CA ILE A 221 7.53 -6.87 -28.31
C ILE A 221 7.46 -6.75 -29.83
N ASP A 222 7.33 -5.52 -30.35
CA ASP A 222 7.58 -5.27 -31.77
C ASP A 222 9.08 -5.39 -32.06
N ASP A 223 9.44 -6.52 -32.65
CA ASP A 223 10.79 -6.96 -32.87
C ASP A 223 11.36 -6.44 -34.18
N LYS A 224 12.55 -5.84 -34.12
CA LYS A 224 13.39 -5.69 -35.31
C LYS A 224 13.91 -7.04 -35.83
N GLU A 225 14.08 -8.00 -34.92
CA GLU A 225 14.55 -9.36 -35.18
C GLU A 225 13.56 -10.34 -34.54
N SER A 226 12.46 -10.61 -35.24
CA SER A 226 11.43 -11.55 -34.75
C SER A 226 11.95 -12.99 -34.82
N ARG A 227 11.55 -13.81 -33.84
CA ARG A 227 11.76 -15.27 -33.94
C ARG A 227 10.92 -15.82 -35.10
N ASN A 228 11.45 -16.85 -35.78
CA ASN A 228 10.75 -17.53 -36.87
C ASN A 228 9.45 -18.23 -36.41
N LYS A 229 9.35 -18.57 -35.12
CA LYS A 229 8.19 -19.26 -34.51
C LYS A 229 7.98 -18.72 -33.09
N GLY A 230 6.71 -18.51 -32.70
CA GLY A 230 6.30 -17.98 -31.40
C GLY A 230 6.39 -16.45 -31.31
N GLN A 231 5.71 -15.87 -30.32
CA GLN A 231 5.74 -14.44 -30.02
C GLN A 231 6.45 -14.14 -28.70
N ASP A 232 7.23 -13.06 -28.68
CA ASP A 232 7.87 -12.56 -27.47
C ASP A 232 7.01 -11.46 -26.84
N LEU A 233 6.73 -11.63 -25.56
CA LEU A 233 5.93 -10.72 -24.76
C LEU A 233 6.81 -10.16 -23.65
N LEU A 234 6.68 -8.87 -23.37
CA LEU A 234 7.34 -8.23 -22.24
C LEU A 234 6.34 -8.01 -21.11
N ALA A 235 6.66 -8.54 -19.94
CA ALA A 235 5.94 -8.35 -18.70
C ALA A 235 6.74 -7.44 -17.76
N LEU A 236 6.27 -6.20 -17.57
CA LEU A 236 6.85 -5.25 -16.64
C LEU A 236 6.11 -5.30 -15.31
N ILE A 237 6.74 -5.87 -14.28
CA ILE A 237 6.19 -5.90 -12.91
C ILE A 237 6.60 -4.62 -12.19
N VAL A 238 5.62 -3.83 -11.74
CA VAL A 238 5.85 -2.65 -10.91
C VAL A 238 6.11 -3.12 -9.47
N ALA A 239 7.37 -3.35 -9.13
CA ALA A 239 7.78 -3.89 -7.84
C ALA A 239 8.69 -2.95 -7.04
N GLN A 240 9.11 -1.83 -7.62
CA GLN A 240 9.91 -0.81 -6.95
C GLN A 240 9.10 0.48 -6.80
N HIS A 241 9.42 1.24 -5.75
CA HIS A 241 8.88 2.58 -5.54
C HIS A 241 9.99 3.60 -5.67
N ARG A 242 9.72 4.73 -6.30
CA ARG A 242 10.64 5.85 -6.35
C ARG A 242 10.08 7.04 -5.60
N ASP A 243 10.83 7.51 -4.61
CA ASP A 243 10.39 8.63 -3.80
C ASP A 243 10.52 9.98 -4.53
N ARG A 244 10.06 11.06 -3.86
CA ARG A 244 10.16 12.43 -4.39
C ARG A 244 11.60 12.94 -4.50
N ALA A 245 12.52 12.40 -3.71
CA ALA A 245 13.95 12.68 -3.78
C ALA A 245 14.66 11.86 -4.88
N ASN A 246 13.91 11.15 -5.73
CA ASN A 246 14.41 10.30 -6.80
C ASN A 246 15.22 9.08 -6.32
N VAL A 247 15.05 8.69 -5.06
CA VAL A 247 15.65 7.51 -4.43
C VAL A 247 14.79 6.30 -4.74
N LEU A 248 15.43 5.26 -5.28
CA LEU A 248 14.80 4.00 -5.64
C LEU A 248 14.75 3.07 -4.43
N SER A 249 13.57 2.54 -4.11
CA SER A 249 13.42 1.51 -3.09
C SER A 249 14.01 0.18 -3.55
N GLY A 250 14.29 -0.72 -2.60
CA GLY A 250 14.46 -2.13 -2.92
C GLY A 250 13.22 -2.71 -3.60
N VAL A 251 13.38 -3.85 -4.27
CA VAL A 251 12.26 -4.61 -4.84
C VAL A 251 11.37 -5.09 -3.70
N LYS A 252 10.09 -4.71 -3.73
CA LYS A 252 9.10 -5.08 -2.73
C LYS A 252 8.57 -6.49 -3.02
N MET A 253 8.78 -7.40 -2.07
CA MET A 253 8.40 -8.81 -2.21
C MET A 253 6.89 -9.01 -2.40
N ALA A 254 6.05 -8.23 -1.73
CA ALA A 254 4.60 -8.33 -1.85
C ALA A 254 4.11 -7.97 -3.27
N ALA A 255 4.65 -6.89 -3.84
CA ALA A 255 4.34 -6.49 -5.22
C ALA A 255 4.85 -7.52 -6.24
N LEU A 256 6.01 -8.14 -5.98
CA LEU A 256 6.51 -9.22 -6.82
C LEU A 256 5.63 -10.48 -6.74
N ASP A 257 5.15 -10.84 -5.55
CA ASP A 257 4.22 -11.96 -5.35
C ASP A 257 2.93 -11.78 -6.17
N GLU A 258 2.29 -10.60 -6.07
CA GLU A 258 1.10 -10.25 -6.85
C GLU A 258 1.38 -10.25 -8.36
N GLY A 259 2.51 -9.69 -8.78
CA GLY A 259 2.90 -9.66 -10.19
C GLY A 259 3.12 -11.05 -10.79
N LEU A 260 3.76 -11.95 -10.04
CA LEU A 260 3.99 -13.33 -10.48
C LEU A 260 2.68 -14.12 -10.62
N LYS A 261 1.68 -13.89 -9.76
CA LYS A 261 0.34 -14.50 -9.91
C LYS A 261 -0.34 -14.06 -11.21
N LYS A 262 -0.31 -12.77 -11.53
CA LYS A 262 -0.86 -12.24 -12.78
C LYS A 262 -0.13 -12.80 -14.01
N ILE A 263 1.20 -12.89 -13.95
CA ILE A 263 2.00 -13.49 -15.03
C ILE A 263 1.67 -14.98 -15.18
N PHE A 264 1.48 -15.71 -14.09
CA PHE A 264 1.08 -17.13 -14.14
C PHE A 264 -0.21 -17.30 -14.96
N LEU A 265 -1.25 -16.53 -14.67
CA LEU A 265 -2.52 -16.60 -15.40
C LEU A 265 -2.35 -16.26 -16.88
N ALA A 266 -1.60 -15.20 -17.19
CA ALA A 266 -1.35 -14.78 -18.56
C ALA A 266 -0.53 -15.82 -19.36
N ALA A 267 0.51 -16.39 -18.74
CA ALA A 267 1.37 -17.40 -19.33
C ALA A 267 0.63 -18.73 -19.54
N LYS A 268 -0.21 -19.16 -18.58
CA LYS A 268 -1.08 -20.34 -18.73
C LYS A 268 -2.04 -20.16 -19.91
N LYS A 269 -2.72 -19.01 -20.01
CA LYS A 269 -3.66 -18.71 -21.11
C LYS A 269 -2.99 -18.72 -22.49
N LYS A 270 -1.75 -18.25 -22.58
CA LYS A 270 -0.97 -18.19 -23.83
C LYS A 270 -0.11 -19.42 -24.10
N LYS A 271 -0.07 -20.40 -23.18
CA LYS A 271 0.87 -21.54 -23.21
C LYS A 271 2.31 -21.09 -23.43
N ALA A 272 2.70 -20.04 -22.71
CA ALA A 272 3.99 -19.38 -22.85
C ALA A 272 4.99 -19.84 -21.78
N SER A 273 6.27 -19.86 -22.15
CA SER A 273 7.39 -19.99 -21.21
C SER A 273 7.73 -18.65 -20.57
N VAL A 274 8.27 -18.66 -19.36
CA VAL A 274 8.64 -17.45 -18.62
C VAL A 274 10.16 -17.34 -18.49
N HIS A 275 10.69 -16.19 -18.90
CA HIS A 275 12.12 -15.91 -18.93
C HIS A 275 12.43 -14.72 -18.03
N LEU A 276 13.24 -14.93 -16.99
CA LEU A 276 13.59 -13.90 -16.02
C LEU A 276 15.10 -13.63 -16.01
N PRO A 277 15.54 -12.37 -15.89
CA PRO A 277 16.91 -12.09 -15.50
C PRO A 277 17.12 -12.48 -14.04
N ARG A 278 18.37 -12.61 -13.62
CA ARG A 278 18.69 -12.61 -12.18
C ARG A 278 18.40 -11.24 -11.55
N ILE A 279 17.21 -11.11 -10.95
CA ILE A 279 16.70 -9.88 -10.32
C ILE A 279 17.56 -9.48 -9.11
N GLY A 280 17.72 -8.16 -8.91
CA GLY A 280 18.23 -7.56 -7.67
C GLY A 280 19.72 -7.81 -7.38
N HIS A 281 20.48 -8.32 -8.34
CA HIS A 281 21.92 -8.50 -8.20
C HIS A 281 22.69 -7.17 -7.99
N ALA A 282 22.17 -6.04 -8.50
CA ALA A 282 22.73 -4.71 -8.26
C ALA A 282 22.25 -4.06 -6.96
N THR A 283 21.33 -4.69 -6.23
CA THR A 283 20.71 -4.13 -5.02
C THR A 283 21.34 -4.77 -3.78
N LYS A 284 22.06 -3.98 -2.98
CA LYS A 284 22.70 -4.46 -1.75
C LYS A 284 21.66 -5.03 -0.78
N GLY A 285 21.88 -6.25 -0.28
CA GLY A 285 20.97 -6.90 0.67
C GLY A 285 19.69 -7.47 0.06
N PHE A 286 19.62 -7.61 -1.28
CA PHE A 286 18.46 -8.20 -1.92
C PHE A 286 18.32 -9.70 -1.61
N ASN A 287 17.13 -10.10 -1.16
CA ASN A 287 16.83 -11.48 -0.83
C ASN A 287 16.49 -12.29 -2.10
N TRP A 288 17.53 -12.73 -2.81
CA TRP A 288 17.38 -13.61 -3.98
C TRP A 288 16.67 -14.92 -3.63
N TYR A 289 17.04 -15.55 -2.50
CA TYR A 289 16.45 -16.83 -2.07
C TYR A 289 14.92 -16.74 -1.90
N GLY A 290 14.44 -15.66 -1.27
CA GLY A 290 13.00 -15.39 -1.16
C GLY A 290 12.33 -15.19 -2.52
N THR A 291 13.00 -14.51 -3.45
CA THR A 291 12.50 -14.27 -4.81
C THR A 291 12.43 -15.56 -5.62
N GLU A 292 13.48 -16.36 -5.59
CA GLU A 292 13.52 -17.67 -6.25
C GLU A 292 12.42 -18.59 -5.72
N ARG A 293 12.16 -18.57 -4.41
CA ARG A 293 11.07 -19.33 -3.80
C ARG A 293 9.70 -18.88 -4.31
N LEU A 294 9.47 -17.58 -4.48
CA LEU A 294 8.22 -17.07 -5.07
C LEU A 294 8.07 -17.48 -6.53
N ILE A 295 9.13 -17.34 -7.33
CA ILE A 295 9.15 -17.77 -8.74
C ILE A 295 8.81 -19.27 -8.83
N ARG A 296 9.44 -20.10 -7.99
CA ARG A 296 9.16 -21.54 -7.96
C ARG A 296 7.72 -21.83 -7.57
N LYS A 297 7.20 -21.17 -6.53
CA LYS A 297 5.83 -21.36 -6.01
C LYS A 297 4.75 -20.97 -7.02
N HIS A 298 4.94 -19.86 -7.74
CA HIS A 298 3.90 -19.32 -8.63
C HIS A 298 4.02 -19.76 -10.08
N LEU A 299 5.22 -20.13 -10.56
CA LEU A 299 5.44 -20.49 -11.96
C LEU A 299 5.86 -21.95 -12.11
N ALA A 300 7.06 -22.31 -11.67
CA ALA A 300 7.66 -23.61 -11.98
C ALA A 300 6.86 -24.80 -11.39
N SER A 301 6.49 -24.73 -10.12
CA SER A 301 5.68 -25.79 -9.47
C SER A 301 4.27 -25.93 -10.07
N ARG A 302 3.77 -24.88 -10.74
CA ARG A 302 2.48 -24.88 -11.43
C ARG A 302 2.58 -25.30 -12.91
N GLY A 303 3.74 -25.83 -13.33
CA GLY A 303 3.94 -26.42 -14.66
C GLY A 303 4.29 -25.41 -15.75
N ILE A 304 4.65 -24.16 -15.41
CA ILE A 304 5.11 -23.18 -16.41
C ILE A 304 6.62 -23.31 -16.61
N PRO A 305 7.11 -23.57 -17.85
CA PRO A 305 8.53 -23.61 -18.14
C PRO A 305 9.19 -22.27 -17.76
N THR A 306 10.09 -22.30 -16.78
CA THR A 306 10.67 -21.10 -16.19
C THR A 306 12.18 -21.11 -16.32
N TYR A 307 12.73 -20.05 -16.92
CA TYR A 307 14.15 -19.91 -17.20
C TYR A 307 14.73 -18.67 -16.51
N ILE A 308 15.84 -18.81 -15.80
CA ILE A 308 16.57 -17.71 -15.17
C ILE A 308 17.91 -17.52 -15.86
N TYR A 309 18.13 -16.31 -16.37
CA TYR A 309 19.29 -15.95 -17.16
C TYR A 309 20.40 -15.32 -16.30
N TYR A 310 21.60 -15.85 -16.48
CA TYR A 310 22.85 -15.25 -16.05
C TYR A 310 23.52 -14.58 -17.23
N PHE A 311 23.68 -13.26 -17.16
CA PHE A 311 24.49 -12.56 -18.13
C PHE A 311 25.96 -12.57 -17.68
N PRO A 312 26.88 -13.21 -18.44
CA PRO A 312 28.28 -13.24 -18.07
C PRO A 312 28.86 -11.82 -18.10
N ARG A 313 29.44 -11.37 -16.99
CA ARG A 313 30.22 -10.12 -17.02
C ARG A 313 31.45 -10.38 -17.88
N SER A 314 31.69 -9.54 -18.88
CA SER A 314 32.91 -9.62 -19.66
C SER A 314 34.14 -9.56 -18.72
N LYS A 315 35.14 -10.42 -18.98
CA LYS A 315 36.43 -10.47 -18.25
C LYS A 315 37.25 -9.17 -18.38
N ALA A 316 36.72 -8.12 -19.03
CA ALA A 316 37.41 -6.86 -19.25
C ALA A 316 37.59 -6.03 -17.95
N ALA A 317 36.79 -6.28 -16.90
CA ALA A 317 36.89 -5.53 -15.64
C ALA A 317 37.91 -6.09 -14.63
N ILE A 318 38.59 -7.20 -14.94
CA ILE A 318 39.57 -7.84 -14.01
C ILE A 318 41.01 -7.38 -14.30
N LEU A 319 41.28 -6.77 -15.46
CA LEU A 319 42.61 -6.23 -15.79
C LEU A 319 42.71 -4.77 -15.35
N HIS A 320 42.76 -4.53 -14.04
CA HIS A 320 43.53 -3.41 -13.52
C HIS A 320 44.98 -3.87 -13.42
N PRO A 321 45.95 -3.31 -14.18
CA PRO A 321 47.35 -3.46 -13.84
C PRO A 321 47.54 -2.75 -12.51
N GLN A 322 47.77 -3.52 -11.44
CA GLN A 322 48.45 -3.01 -10.26
C GLN A 322 49.78 -2.46 -10.76
N ALA A 323 49.87 -1.14 -10.94
CA ALA A 323 51.13 -0.47 -11.16
C ALA A 323 51.95 -0.67 -9.88
N SER A 324 52.84 -1.66 -9.92
CA SER A 324 53.87 -1.85 -8.92
C SER A 324 54.75 -0.60 -8.91
N SER A 325 54.55 0.27 -7.93
CA SER A 325 55.50 1.33 -7.62
C SER A 325 56.77 0.69 -7.07
N SER A 326 57.75 0.45 -7.94
CA SER A 326 59.11 0.13 -7.55
C SER A 326 59.76 1.38 -6.96
N SER A 327 59.74 1.52 -5.64
CA SER A 327 60.58 2.49 -4.94
C SER A 327 62.02 1.97 -4.93
N LEU A 328 62.89 2.59 -5.73
CA LEU A 328 64.33 2.47 -5.60
C LEU A 328 64.74 2.97 -4.20
N GLY A 329 65.23 2.07 -3.35
CA GLY A 329 65.92 2.43 -2.12
C GLY A 329 67.27 3.05 -2.47
N GLN A 330 67.43 4.33 -2.14
CA GLN A 330 68.74 4.98 -2.10
C GLN A 330 69.56 4.40 -0.94
N LEU A 331 70.68 3.77 -1.28
CA LEU A 331 71.83 3.54 -0.40
C LEU A 331 72.62 4.84 -0.31
N VAL A 332 72.93 5.28 0.91
CA VAL A 332 73.92 6.33 1.19
C VAL A 332 74.76 5.83 2.39
N PRO A 333 76.09 6.07 2.38
CA PRO A 333 77.10 5.19 3.00
C PRO A 333 77.38 5.40 4.48
#